data_AF-A0A3A8I342-F1
#
_entry.id   AF-A0A3A8I342-F1
#
_cell.length_a   1.000
_cell.length_b   1.000
_cell.length_c   1.000
_cell.angle_alpha   90.00
_cell.angle_beta   90.00
_cell.angle_gamma   90.00
#
_symmetry.space_group_name_H-M   'P 1'
#
loop_
_entity.id
_entity.type
_entity.pdbx_description
1 polymer ?
#
loop_
_entity_poly.entity_id
_entity_poly.type
_entity_poly.pdbx_seq_one_letter_code
_entity_poly.pdbx_strand_id
1 'polypeptide(L)'
;MASYPLSIGTSCGLATCYANSYANEYWDDPTLNDNLASAFVEMLTWARDLYPAQVSTYQFMLTAFGGFLRRAQMPQPQPAWAQQYDIQMQPRWARNWETPAIAGQESQDIMWALLRLYQLDPSVLANRAAVGTALAYLETVDYANNTLISRYIELDDTAPSNIGFYTVKPGGYPVRFSTAPPTYQNYGWEGPSQLAAIRAEYDRLATDTTVMKRSCQQLRVDTAQAVDTAVDNQRWITNYSPGGPRSGATPGDYLDTSTFVRNMRTLAEFVTRTTTDCVAWNY
;
A
#
# COMPACT_ATOMS: atom_id res chain seq x y z
N MET A 1 5.73 -25.60 -9.52
CA MET A 1 4.53 -24.79 -9.80
C MET A 1 3.62 -24.97 -8.61
N ALA A 2 3.44 -23.95 -7.77
CA ALA A 2 2.44 -24.00 -6.72
C ALA A 2 1.09 -23.80 -7.39
N SER A 3 0.42 -24.90 -7.73
CA SER A 3 -1.01 -24.87 -8.02
C SER A 3 -1.70 -24.36 -6.77
N TYR A 4 -2.67 -23.47 -6.92
CA TYR A 4 -3.59 -23.10 -5.85
C TYR A 4 -3.96 -24.35 -5.05
N PRO A 5 -4.06 -24.32 -3.70
CA PRO A 5 -4.93 -25.28 -3.04
C PRO A 5 -6.29 -25.17 -3.76
N LEU A 6 -6.78 -26.31 -4.27
CA LEU A 6 -7.99 -26.44 -5.09
C LEU A 6 -9.02 -25.40 -4.69
N SER A 7 -9.06 -24.30 -5.45
CA SER A 7 -9.93 -23.16 -5.29
C SER A 7 -10.23 -22.73 -3.84
N ILE A 8 -9.78 -21.54 -3.48
CA ILE A 8 -10.38 -20.80 -2.37
C ILE A 8 -11.89 -20.48 -2.68
N GLY A 9 -12.37 -20.75 -3.91
CA GLY A 9 -13.74 -20.45 -4.37
C GLY A 9 -14.65 -21.57 -4.94
N THR A 10 -14.20 -22.73 -5.45
CA THR A 10 -15.03 -23.51 -6.40
C THR A 10 -15.75 -24.75 -5.88
N SER A 11 -15.53 -25.20 -4.62
CA SER A 11 -16.37 -26.29 -4.05
C SER A 11 -17.16 -25.92 -2.80
N CYS A 12 -16.71 -24.96 -1.98
CA CYS A 12 -17.48 -24.58 -0.79
C CYS A 12 -17.50 -23.09 -0.45
N GLY A 13 -16.85 -22.21 -1.22
CA GLY A 13 -16.78 -20.77 -0.96
C GLY A 13 -16.01 -20.42 0.32
N LEU A 14 -15.47 -19.19 0.37
CA LEU A 14 -14.73 -18.67 1.54
C LEU A 14 -15.47 -18.83 2.87
N ALA A 15 -16.80 -18.78 2.84
CA ALA A 15 -17.66 -18.91 4.01
C ALA A 15 -17.72 -20.34 4.60
N THR A 16 -17.31 -21.38 3.86
CA THR A 16 -17.48 -22.78 4.26
C THR A 16 -16.15 -23.54 4.30
N CYS A 17 -15.12 -23.07 3.59
CA CYS A 17 -13.84 -23.79 3.43
C CYS A 17 -12.77 -23.31 4.42
N TYR A 18 -12.90 -22.09 4.93
CA TYR A 18 -11.99 -21.51 5.91
C TYR A 18 -12.80 -21.02 7.10
N ALA A 19 -13.20 -21.97 7.95
CA ALA A 19 -13.59 -21.61 9.30
C ALA A 19 -12.45 -20.77 9.90
N ASN A 20 -12.79 -19.69 10.61
CA ASN A 20 -11.85 -18.86 11.36
C ASN A 20 -11.33 -19.61 12.61
N SER A 21 -10.92 -20.87 12.43
CA SER A 21 -10.43 -21.79 13.45
C SER A 21 -8.93 -21.98 13.21
N TYR A 22 -8.18 -20.99 13.66
CA TYR A 22 -6.74 -20.97 13.59
C TYR A 22 -6.14 -21.25 14.96
N ALA A 23 -5.02 -21.98 15.00
CA ALA A 23 -4.35 -22.32 16.26
C ALA A 23 -3.63 -21.12 16.90
N ASN A 24 -3.28 -20.13 16.08
CA ASN A 24 -2.62 -18.89 16.49
C ASN A 24 -3.46 -17.71 16.01
N GLU A 25 -3.25 -16.56 16.65
CA GLU A 25 -3.95 -15.33 16.35
C GLU A 25 -3.33 -14.62 15.15
N TYR A 26 -4.12 -13.82 14.43
CA TYR A 26 -3.68 -13.22 13.18
C TYR A 26 -2.53 -12.20 13.33
N TRP A 27 -2.28 -11.70 14.54
CA TRP A 27 -1.14 -10.81 14.80
C TRP A 27 0.20 -11.54 14.92
N ASP A 28 0.20 -12.87 14.97
CA ASP A 28 1.40 -13.70 14.93
C ASP A 28 1.80 -14.06 13.48
N ASP A 29 1.00 -13.66 12.49
CA ASP A 29 1.19 -13.98 11.08
C ASP A 29 2.00 -12.95 10.30
N PRO A 30 2.67 -13.37 9.20
CA PRO A 30 3.17 -12.46 8.18
C PRO A 30 2.09 -11.46 7.71
N THR A 31 2.32 -10.19 8.01
CA THR A 31 1.34 -9.11 7.81
C THR A 31 1.88 -8.05 6.86
N LEU A 32 1.04 -7.67 5.88
CA LEU A 32 1.28 -6.57 4.93
C LEU A 32 0.23 -5.44 5.06
N ASN A 33 -0.76 -5.61 5.93
CA ASN A 33 -1.79 -4.62 6.24
C ASN A 33 -1.22 -3.27 6.70
N ASP A 34 -2.00 -2.20 6.50
CA ASP A 34 -1.74 -0.83 6.99
C ASP A 34 -0.50 -0.13 6.40
N ASN A 35 -0.23 -0.34 5.10
CA ASN A 35 0.90 0.25 4.36
C ASN A 35 2.28 -0.08 4.99
N LEU A 36 2.41 -1.30 5.55
CA LEU A 36 3.62 -1.74 6.23
C LEU A 36 4.84 -1.78 5.30
N ALA A 37 4.66 -2.15 4.03
CA ALA A 37 5.79 -2.47 3.16
C ALA A 37 6.63 -1.23 2.83
N SER A 38 6.00 -0.13 2.40
CA SER A 38 6.75 1.09 2.09
C SER A 38 7.36 1.72 3.34
N ALA A 39 6.62 1.73 4.45
CA ALA A 39 7.09 2.27 5.73
C ALA A 39 8.32 1.51 6.24
N PHE A 40 8.31 0.17 6.15
CA PHE A 40 9.42 -0.66 6.59
C PHE A 40 10.66 -0.49 5.71
N VAL A 41 10.50 -0.39 4.38
CA VAL A 41 11.61 -0.11 3.46
C VAL A 41 12.24 1.26 3.75
N GLU A 42 11.44 2.31 3.94
CA GLU A 42 11.96 3.65 4.25
C GLU A 42 12.65 3.70 5.62
N MET A 43 12.05 3.08 6.64
CA MET A 43 12.65 2.99 7.97
C MET A 43 14.02 2.30 7.92
N LEU A 44 14.14 1.16 7.23
CA LEU A 44 15.42 0.45 7.09
C LEU A 44 16.43 1.23 6.25
N THR A 45 15.96 1.97 5.24
CA THR A 45 16.83 2.86 4.44
C THR A 45 17.43 3.96 5.31
N TRP A 46 16.61 4.63 6.13
CA TRP A 46 17.10 5.64 7.07
C TRP A 46 18.02 5.03 8.13
N ALA A 47 17.69 3.86 8.67
CA ALA A 47 18.53 3.20 9.66
C ALA A 47 19.91 2.86 9.08
N ARG A 48 19.96 2.35 7.84
CA ARG A 48 21.21 2.10 7.13
C ARG A 48 22.05 3.37 6.98
N ASP A 49 21.42 4.49 6.62
CA ASP A 49 22.12 5.74 6.34
C ASP A 49 22.58 6.45 7.64
N LEU A 50 21.82 6.31 8.74
CA LEU A 50 22.11 6.92 10.03
C LEU A 50 23.08 6.12 10.90
N TYR A 51 23.11 4.78 10.75
CA TYR A 51 23.92 3.89 11.59
C TYR A 51 24.95 3.13 10.75
N PRO A 52 26.07 3.77 10.36
CA PRO A 52 27.06 3.20 9.44
C PRO A 52 27.68 1.89 9.94
N ALA A 53 27.78 1.71 11.27
CA ALA A 53 28.29 0.47 11.88
C ALA A 53 27.41 -0.77 11.62
N GLN A 54 26.14 -0.58 11.23
CA GLN A 54 25.17 -1.66 11.01
C GLN A 54 24.66 -1.70 9.56
N VAL A 55 25.32 -0.98 8.64
CA VAL A 55 24.94 -0.90 7.22
C VAL A 55 24.71 -2.27 6.58
N SER A 56 25.58 -3.24 6.84
CA SER A 56 25.46 -4.59 6.27
C SER A 56 24.20 -5.31 6.77
N THR A 57 23.85 -5.15 8.05
CA THR A 57 22.64 -5.70 8.65
C THR A 57 21.38 -5.12 8.01
N TYR A 58 21.30 -3.79 7.89
CA TYR A 58 20.13 -3.15 7.28
C TYR A 58 20.02 -3.42 5.78
N GLN A 59 21.15 -3.51 5.08
CA GLN A 59 21.17 -3.93 3.67
C GLN A 59 20.64 -5.36 3.52
N PHE A 60 21.07 -6.28 4.39
CA PHE A 60 20.54 -7.64 4.41
C PHE A 60 19.03 -7.67 4.69
N MET A 61 18.54 -6.89 5.65
CA MET A 61 17.11 -6.79 5.96
C MET A 61 16.29 -6.28 4.78
N LEU A 62 16.76 -5.25 4.07
CA LEU A 62 16.12 -4.74 2.85
C LEU A 62 16.05 -5.83 1.76
N THR A 63 17.15 -6.54 1.52
CA THR A 63 17.18 -7.64 0.55
C THR A 63 16.24 -8.79 0.95
N ALA A 64 16.26 -9.18 2.23
CA ALA A 64 15.41 -10.24 2.76
C ALA A 64 13.93 -9.87 2.68
N PHE A 65 13.57 -8.63 3.00
CA PHE A 65 12.21 -8.13 2.92
C PHE A 65 11.72 -8.07 1.47
N GLY A 66 12.52 -7.57 0.54
CA GLY A 66 12.19 -7.65 -0.90
C GLY A 66 11.98 -9.10 -1.36
N GLY A 67 12.81 -10.03 -0.88
CA GLY A 67 12.62 -11.45 -1.11
C GLY A 67 11.31 -11.99 -0.56
N PHE A 68 10.89 -11.56 0.63
CA PHE A 68 9.59 -11.89 1.22
C PHE A 68 8.44 -11.34 0.38
N LEU A 69 8.46 -10.05 0.01
CA LEU A 69 7.42 -9.43 -0.82
C LEU A 69 7.21 -10.18 -2.14
N ARG A 70 8.30 -10.55 -2.82
CA ARG A 70 8.22 -11.33 -4.07
C ARG A 70 7.69 -12.75 -3.85
N ARG A 71 8.01 -13.40 -2.72
CA ARG A 71 7.47 -14.71 -2.37
C ARG A 71 5.99 -14.67 -1.96
N ALA A 72 5.56 -13.55 -1.39
CA ALA A 72 4.17 -13.31 -1.01
C ALA A 72 3.27 -13.00 -2.22
N GLN A 73 3.85 -12.66 -3.38
CA GLN A 73 3.07 -12.40 -4.57
C GLN A 73 2.31 -13.66 -4.96
N MET A 74 1.00 -13.53 -5.10
CA MET A 74 0.15 -14.61 -5.57
C MET A 74 0.57 -15.05 -6.97
N PRO A 75 0.40 -16.33 -7.34
CA PRO A 75 0.65 -16.77 -8.70
C PRO A 75 -0.43 -16.23 -9.65
N GLN A 76 -0.23 -16.47 -10.95
CA GLN A 76 -1.30 -16.33 -11.95
C GLN A 76 -2.51 -17.21 -11.57
N PRO A 77 -3.76 -16.79 -11.83
CA PRO A 77 -4.13 -15.62 -12.64
C PRO A 77 -4.23 -14.28 -11.90
N GLN A 78 -4.00 -14.23 -10.58
CA GLN A 78 -4.20 -13.02 -9.78
C GLN A 78 -2.90 -12.56 -9.08
N PRO A 79 -1.87 -12.14 -9.82
CA PRO A 79 -0.52 -11.90 -9.31
C PRO A 79 -0.34 -10.61 -8.49
N ALA A 80 -1.10 -10.46 -7.42
CA ALA A 80 -1.03 -9.35 -6.47
C ALA A 80 -0.83 -9.90 -5.04
N TRP A 81 -1.23 -9.15 -4.00
CA TRP A 81 -0.98 -9.53 -2.61
C TRP A 81 -2.24 -9.45 -1.75
N ALA A 82 -2.33 -10.30 -0.74
CA ALA A 82 -3.27 -10.21 0.38
C ALA A 82 -2.72 -9.35 1.52
N GLN A 83 -3.60 -8.98 2.45
CA GLN A 83 -3.24 -8.22 3.65
C GLN A 83 -2.46 -9.08 4.68
N GLN A 84 -2.81 -10.36 4.82
CA GLN A 84 -2.20 -11.29 5.76
C GLN A 84 -2.04 -12.67 5.13
N TYR A 85 -1.04 -13.41 5.60
CA TYR A 85 -0.75 -14.77 5.15
C TYR A 85 -0.50 -15.69 6.34
N ASP A 86 -0.81 -16.97 6.22
CA ASP A 86 -0.31 -17.96 7.16
C ASP A 86 1.18 -18.24 6.98
N ILE A 87 1.74 -19.09 7.83
CA ILE A 87 3.16 -19.48 7.77
C ILE A 87 3.51 -20.29 6.50
N GLN A 88 2.51 -20.81 5.78
CA GLN A 88 2.64 -21.45 4.46
C GLN A 88 2.47 -20.45 3.30
N MET A 89 2.41 -19.15 3.60
CA MET A 89 2.23 -18.07 2.63
C MET A 89 0.90 -18.17 1.85
N GLN A 90 -0.15 -18.72 2.45
CA GLN A 90 -1.51 -18.66 1.89
C GLN A 90 -2.26 -17.46 2.47
N PRO A 91 -3.05 -16.70 1.67
CA PRO A 91 -3.90 -15.64 2.18
C PRO A 91 -4.76 -16.10 3.37
N ARG A 92 -4.75 -15.33 4.45
CA ARG A 92 -5.44 -15.67 5.70
C ARG A 92 -6.45 -14.60 6.09
N TRP A 93 -7.43 -14.98 6.91
CA TRP A 93 -8.27 -14.03 7.62
C TRP A 93 -7.45 -13.26 8.66
N ALA A 94 -7.79 -11.99 8.85
CA ALA A 94 -7.44 -11.25 10.05
C ALA A 94 -8.67 -11.08 10.95
N ARG A 95 -9.27 -9.88 10.98
CA ARG A 95 -10.54 -9.66 11.68
C ARG A 95 -11.69 -10.37 10.94
N ASN A 96 -12.84 -10.51 11.61
CA ASN A 96 -14.03 -11.21 11.06
C ASN A 96 -14.59 -10.62 9.75
N TRP A 97 -14.06 -9.48 9.30
CA TRP A 97 -14.41 -8.79 8.06
C TRP A 97 -13.20 -8.57 7.13
N GLU A 98 -12.04 -9.14 7.45
CA GLU A 98 -10.82 -9.06 6.64
C GLU A 98 -10.50 -10.45 6.12
N THR A 99 -11.02 -10.73 4.94
CA THR A 99 -11.03 -12.07 4.36
C THR A 99 -9.76 -12.35 3.56
N PRO A 100 -9.37 -13.63 3.37
CA PRO A 100 -8.42 -14.04 2.35
C PRO A 100 -8.86 -13.54 0.97
N ALA A 101 -8.13 -12.57 0.44
CA ALA A 101 -8.48 -11.86 -0.78
C ALA A 101 -7.23 -11.17 -1.34
N ILE A 102 -7.26 -10.81 -2.63
CA ILE A 102 -6.33 -9.78 -3.11
C ILE A 102 -6.71 -8.47 -2.45
N ALA A 103 -5.72 -7.80 -1.88
CA ALA A 103 -5.83 -6.55 -1.16
C ALA A 103 -5.35 -5.39 -2.02
N GLY A 104 -6.28 -4.58 -2.55
CA GLY A 104 -5.96 -3.56 -3.56
C GLY A 104 -5.04 -2.46 -3.04
N GLN A 105 -5.23 -2.00 -1.80
CA GLN A 105 -4.39 -0.95 -1.23
C GLN A 105 -2.99 -1.47 -0.86
N GLU A 106 -2.93 -2.60 -0.17
CA GLU A 106 -1.68 -3.23 0.27
C GLU A 106 -0.84 -3.70 -0.92
N SER A 107 -1.48 -4.18 -1.98
CA SER A 107 -0.78 -4.50 -3.24
C SER A 107 -0.09 -3.28 -3.84
N GLN A 108 -0.72 -2.11 -3.80
CA GLN A 108 -0.10 -0.87 -4.29
C GLN A 108 1.04 -0.39 -3.40
N ASP A 109 0.90 -0.52 -2.08
CA ASP A 109 1.97 -0.22 -1.12
C ASP A 109 3.21 -1.10 -1.35
N ILE A 110 2.99 -2.40 -1.57
CA ILE A 110 4.05 -3.36 -1.89
C ILE A 110 4.71 -3.03 -3.23
N MET A 111 3.92 -2.63 -4.23
CA MET A 111 4.49 -2.18 -5.51
C MET A 111 5.42 -0.98 -5.33
N TRP A 112 5.02 0.02 -4.55
CA TRP A 112 5.90 1.14 -4.21
C TRP A 112 7.16 0.69 -3.46
N ALA A 113 7.03 -0.21 -2.48
CA ALA A 113 8.15 -0.76 -1.74
C ALA A 113 9.14 -1.50 -2.65
N LEU A 114 8.64 -2.31 -3.60
CA LEU A 114 9.47 -3.03 -4.57
C LEU A 114 10.16 -2.10 -5.57
N LEU A 115 9.47 -1.08 -6.07
CA LEU A 115 10.09 -0.05 -6.91
C LEU A 115 11.19 0.70 -6.16
N ARG A 116 10.95 1.02 -4.88
CA ARG A 116 11.95 1.64 -4.01
C ARG A 116 13.16 0.75 -3.78
N LEU A 117 12.95 -0.54 -3.51
CA LEU A 117 14.04 -1.51 -3.39
C LEU A 117 14.83 -1.66 -4.69
N TYR A 118 14.16 -1.60 -5.84
CA TYR A 118 14.81 -1.62 -7.15
C TYR A 118 15.64 -0.36 -7.42
N GLN A 119 15.16 0.83 -7.02
CA GLN A 119 15.97 2.05 -7.06
C GLN A 119 17.26 1.91 -6.23
N LEU A 120 17.14 1.34 -5.03
CA LEU A 120 18.26 1.18 -4.11
C LEU A 120 19.28 0.14 -4.60
N ASP A 121 18.82 -0.89 -5.30
CA ASP A 121 19.66 -1.91 -5.91
C ASP A 121 19.10 -2.37 -7.27
N PRO A 122 19.50 -1.69 -8.36
CA PRO A 122 19.04 -2.01 -9.72
C PRO A 122 19.50 -3.39 -10.23
N SER A 123 20.44 -4.07 -9.53
CA SER A 123 20.85 -5.42 -9.91
C SER A 123 19.76 -6.47 -9.64
N VAL A 124 18.82 -6.17 -8.74
CA VAL A 124 17.70 -7.06 -8.38
C VAL A 124 16.50 -6.80 -9.27
N LEU A 125 16.65 -7.11 -10.57
CA LEU A 125 15.61 -6.93 -11.60
C LEU A 125 14.25 -7.56 -11.23
N ALA A 126 14.28 -8.63 -10.42
CA ALA A 126 13.09 -9.33 -9.94
C ALA A 126 12.14 -8.42 -9.13
N ASN A 127 12.64 -7.36 -8.48
CA ASN A 127 11.79 -6.39 -7.79
C ASN A 127 10.87 -5.67 -8.77
N ARG A 128 11.45 -5.07 -9.81
CA ARG A 128 10.70 -4.39 -10.85
C ARG A 128 9.81 -5.37 -11.62
N ALA A 129 10.30 -6.56 -11.95
CA ALA A 129 9.52 -7.57 -12.66
C ALA A 129 8.22 -7.96 -11.92
N ALA A 130 8.29 -8.18 -10.59
CA ALA A 130 7.12 -8.48 -9.77
C ALA A 130 6.06 -7.37 -9.84
N VAL A 131 6.49 -6.10 -9.80
CA VAL A 131 5.60 -4.94 -9.98
C VAL A 131 4.93 -4.97 -11.35
N GLY A 132 5.70 -5.22 -12.42
CA GLY A 132 5.15 -5.30 -13.77
C GLY A 132 4.04 -6.34 -13.90
N THR A 133 4.22 -7.52 -13.29
CA THR A 133 3.20 -8.60 -13.30
C THR A 133 1.96 -8.23 -12.50
N ALA A 134 2.11 -7.64 -11.31
CA ALA A 134 0.99 -7.22 -10.49
C ALA A 134 0.19 -6.09 -11.13
N LEU A 135 0.90 -5.13 -11.73
CA LEU A 135 0.30 -3.96 -12.35
C LEU A 135 -0.58 -4.39 -13.54
N ALA A 136 -0.09 -5.29 -14.40
CA ALA A 136 -0.87 -5.82 -15.51
C ALA A 136 -2.19 -6.50 -15.06
N TYR A 137 -2.17 -7.17 -13.90
CA TYR A 137 -3.39 -7.74 -13.32
C TYR A 137 -4.30 -6.68 -12.70
N LEU A 138 -3.77 -5.79 -11.86
CA LEU A 138 -4.56 -4.79 -11.15
C LEU A 138 -5.24 -3.79 -12.09
N GLU A 139 -4.63 -3.48 -13.24
CA GLU A 139 -5.27 -2.69 -14.30
C GLU A 139 -6.50 -3.39 -14.91
N THR A 140 -6.58 -4.73 -14.87
CA THR A 140 -7.74 -5.46 -15.40
C THR A 140 -8.94 -5.46 -14.45
N VAL A 141 -8.71 -5.17 -13.17
CA VAL A 141 -9.74 -5.14 -12.11
C VAL A 141 -9.99 -3.71 -11.59
N ASP A 142 -9.39 -2.72 -12.24
CA ASP A 142 -9.70 -1.32 -12.05
C ASP A 142 -11.07 -1.00 -12.67
N TYR A 143 -12.06 -0.82 -11.80
CA TYR A 143 -13.45 -0.53 -12.20
C TYR A 143 -13.73 0.97 -12.31
N ALA A 144 -12.78 1.82 -11.90
CA ALA A 144 -13.01 3.25 -11.69
C ALA A 144 -12.02 4.13 -12.45
N ASN A 145 -11.44 3.63 -13.55
CA ASN A 145 -10.56 4.37 -14.45
C ASN A 145 -9.43 5.12 -13.70
N ASN A 146 -8.66 4.39 -12.89
CA ASN A 146 -7.54 4.88 -12.07
C ASN A 146 -7.91 5.85 -10.95
N THR A 147 -9.19 5.94 -10.57
CA THR A 147 -9.59 6.79 -9.44
C THR A 147 -9.71 6.00 -8.14
N LEU A 148 -10.27 4.79 -8.20
CA LEU A 148 -10.53 3.93 -7.04
C LEU A 148 -10.10 2.49 -7.33
N ILE A 149 -9.77 1.78 -6.26
CA ILE A 149 -9.58 0.33 -6.29
C ILE A 149 -10.28 -0.30 -5.09
N SER A 150 -10.85 -1.47 -5.31
CA SER A 150 -11.50 -2.25 -4.27
C SER A 150 -10.46 -2.66 -3.23
N ARG A 151 -10.80 -2.53 -1.95
CA ARG A 151 -9.93 -3.00 -0.88
C ARG A 151 -9.72 -4.50 -0.94
N TYR A 152 -10.78 -5.25 -1.22
CA TYR A 152 -10.74 -6.69 -1.40
C TYR A 152 -11.31 -7.07 -2.75
N ILE A 153 -10.56 -7.92 -3.45
CA ILE A 153 -10.92 -8.54 -4.72
C ILE A 153 -10.94 -10.05 -4.48
N GLU A 154 -12.04 -10.68 -4.85
CA GLU A 154 -12.28 -12.11 -4.64
C GLU A 154 -11.16 -12.98 -5.22
N LEU A 155 -10.77 -14.04 -4.49
CA LEU A 155 -9.88 -15.08 -5.01
C LEU A 155 -10.70 -16.07 -5.83
N ASP A 156 -10.73 -15.88 -7.15
CA ASP A 156 -11.39 -16.80 -8.07
C ASP A 156 -10.59 -16.86 -9.39
N ASP A 157 -10.20 -18.07 -9.76
CA ASP A 157 -9.50 -18.38 -11.01
C ASP A 157 -10.46 -18.63 -12.19
N THR A 158 -11.77 -18.61 -11.94
CA THR A 158 -12.83 -18.96 -12.89
C THR A 158 -13.90 -17.89 -13.10
N ALA A 159 -14.09 -16.95 -12.18
CA ALA A 159 -15.12 -15.92 -12.32
C ALA A 159 -14.67 -14.75 -13.20
N PRO A 160 -15.43 -14.38 -14.25
CA PRO A 160 -15.09 -13.28 -15.14
C PRO A 160 -15.22 -11.87 -14.51
N SER A 161 -15.52 -11.77 -13.20
CA SER A 161 -15.93 -10.50 -12.60
C SER A 161 -15.02 -9.97 -11.49
N ASN A 162 -14.09 -10.76 -10.92
CA ASN A 162 -13.18 -10.33 -9.84
C ASN A 162 -13.84 -9.32 -8.90
N ILE A 163 -15.00 -9.70 -8.34
CA ILE A 163 -15.95 -8.75 -7.76
C ILE A 163 -15.27 -8.03 -6.58
N GLY A 164 -15.21 -6.71 -6.67
CA GLY A 164 -14.89 -5.85 -5.56
C GLY A 164 -16.05 -5.75 -4.57
N PHE A 165 -15.72 -5.52 -3.30
CA PHE A 165 -16.63 -5.36 -2.14
C PHE A 165 -17.16 -6.65 -1.52
N TYR A 166 -17.30 -6.63 -0.19
CA TYR A 166 -17.87 -7.73 0.59
C TYR A 166 -19.06 -7.26 1.45
N THR A 167 -19.97 -8.20 1.74
CA THR A 167 -21.08 -8.02 2.67
C THR A 167 -20.92 -9.01 3.81
N VAL A 168 -21.11 -8.54 5.05
CA VAL A 168 -21.08 -9.35 6.28
C VAL A 168 -22.45 -9.29 6.92
N LYS A 169 -22.93 -10.41 7.48
CA LYS A 169 -24.13 -10.37 8.31
C LYS A 169 -23.87 -9.63 9.64
N PRO A 170 -24.85 -8.89 10.17
CA PRO A 170 -24.80 -8.43 11.56
C PRO A 170 -24.52 -9.61 12.51
N GLY A 171 -23.48 -9.51 13.34
CA GLY A 171 -23.01 -10.60 14.22
C GLY A 171 -21.84 -11.42 13.69
N GLY A 172 -21.38 -11.16 12.45
CA GLY A 172 -20.29 -11.87 11.81
C GLY A 172 -20.76 -13.14 11.10
N TYR A 173 -20.25 -13.35 9.88
CA TYR A 173 -20.45 -14.50 9.00
C TYR A 173 -21.91 -14.87 8.62
N PRO A 174 -22.14 -15.40 7.39
CA PRO A 174 -21.19 -15.57 6.28
C PRO A 174 -20.79 -14.23 5.64
N VAL A 175 -19.62 -14.23 5.00
CA VAL A 175 -19.11 -13.12 4.19
C VAL A 175 -19.25 -13.47 2.72
N ARG A 176 -19.62 -12.49 1.88
CA ARG A 176 -19.80 -12.69 0.43
C ARG A 176 -19.33 -11.49 -0.36
N PHE A 177 -18.61 -11.71 -1.46
CA PHE A 177 -18.32 -10.67 -2.43
C PHE A 177 -19.60 -10.26 -3.17
N SER A 178 -19.81 -8.95 -3.35
CA SER A 178 -21.06 -8.39 -3.88
C SER A 178 -20.91 -6.91 -4.16
N THR A 179 -21.49 -6.42 -5.26
CA THR A 179 -21.56 -4.98 -5.59
C THR A 179 -22.56 -4.17 -4.72
N ALA A 180 -23.27 -4.84 -3.82
CA ALA A 180 -24.13 -4.19 -2.83
C ALA A 180 -23.30 -3.32 -1.85
N PRO A 181 -23.90 -2.27 -1.26
CA PRO A 181 -23.21 -1.45 -0.27
C PRO A 181 -22.64 -2.25 0.91
N PRO A 182 -21.45 -1.90 1.41
CA PRO A 182 -20.80 -2.63 2.49
C PRO A 182 -21.53 -2.49 3.83
N THR A 183 -21.44 -3.54 4.66
CA THR A 183 -22.10 -3.58 5.98
C THR A 183 -21.50 -2.58 6.97
N TYR A 184 -20.18 -2.39 6.97
CA TYR A 184 -19.49 -1.50 7.91
C TYR A 184 -19.20 -0.15 7.25
N GLN A 185 -20.06 0.84 7.49
CA GLN A 185 -19.92 2.17 6.89
C GLN A 185 -18.69 2.96 7.38
N ASN A 186 -18.06 2.50 8.48
CA ASN A 186 -16.87 3.13 9.08
C ASN A 186 -15.55 2.48 8.69
N TYR A 187 -15.59 1.59 7.70
CA TYR A 187 -14.41 0.94 7.18
C TYR A 187 -14.22 1.39 5.73
N GLY A 188 -12.97 1.63 5.32
CA GLY A 188 -12.65 1.99 3.93
C GLY A 188 -12.67 0.74 3.06
N TRP A 189 -13.63 0.67 2.14
CA TRP A 189 -13.84 -0.47 1.23
C TRP A 189 -13.26 -0.25 -0.15
N GLU A 190 -12.98 1.01 -0.45
CA GLU A 190 -12.32 1.51 -1.64
C GLU A 190 -11.15 2.36 -1.16
N GLY A 191 -10.03 2.26 -1.85
CA GLY A 191 -8.90 3.17 -1.69
C GLY A 191 -8.69 3.96 -2.99
N PRO A 192 -8.00 5.11 -2.92
CA PRO A 192 -7.56 5.79 -4.13
C PRO A 192 -6.65 4.85 -4.94
N SER A 193 -6.89 4.78 -6.24
CA SER A 193 -5.97 4.10 -7.14
C SER A 193 -4.74 4.97 -7.40
N GLN A 194 -3.58 4.34 -7.32
CA GLN A 194 -2.25 4.86 -7.59
C GLN A 194 -1.61 4.14 -8.78
N LEU A 195 -2.34 3.26 -9.46
CA LEU A 195 -1.82 2.41 -10.54
C LEU A 195 -1.15 3.23 -11.64
N ALA A 196 -1.76 4.35 -12.05
CA ALA A 196 -1.15 5.28 -13.02
C ALA A 196 0.19 5.86 -12.54
N ALA A 197 0.31 6.23 -11.26
CA ALA A 197 1.55 6.75 -10.69
C ALA A 197 2.62 5.65 -10.56
N ILE A 198 2.21 4.45 -10.17
CA ILE A 198 3.08 3.27 -10.09
C ILE A 198 3.57 2.87 -11.49
N ARG A 199 2.70 2.92 -12.51
CA ARG A 199 3.09 2.69 -13.92
C ARG A 199 4.12 3.71 -14.37
N ALA A 200 3.87 4.99 -14.14
CA ALA A 200 4.81 6.04 -14.50
C ALA A 200 6.18 5.84 -13.84
N GLU A 201 6.21 5.48 -12.56
CA GLU A 201 7.46 5.18 -11.86
C GLU A 201 8.11 3.89 -12.37
N TYR A 202 7.35 2.82 -12.56
CA TYR A 202 7.84 1.57 -13.14
C TYR A 202 8.51 1.79 -14.50
N ASP A 203 7.91 2.61 -15.36
CA ASP A 203 8.46 2.94 -16.68
C ASP A 203 9.69 3.84 -16.57
N ARG A 204 9.68 4.86 -15.69
CA ARG A 204 10.85 5.71 -15.41
C ARG A 204 12.06 4.91 -14.95
N LEU A 205 11.86 3.97 -14.02
CA LEU A 205 12.92 3.12 -13.48
C LEU A 205 13.53 2.15 -14.51
N ALA A 206 12.97 2.04 -15.71
CA ALA A 206 13.61 1.31 -16.80
C ALA A 206 14.92 1.98 -17.27
N THR A 207 15.02 3.30 -17.15
CA THR A 207 16.14 4.09 -17.69
C THR A 207 16.83 4.94 -16.63
N ASP A 208 16.12 5.32 -15.57
CA ASP A 208 16.64 6.19 -14.52
C ASP A 208 16.25 5.63 -13.15
N THR A 209 17.22 5.04 -12.45
CA THR A 209 17.05 4.50 -11.09
C THR A 209 17.37 5.51 -10.00
N THR A 210 17.66 6.76 -10.36
CA THR A 210 17.91 7.79 -9.34
C THR A 210 16.65 8.04 -8.53
N VAL A 211 16.85 8.35 -7.24
CA VAL A 211 15.77 8.72 -6.34
C VAL A 211 15.11 9.99 -6.87
N MET A 212 13.80 9.93 -7.14
CA MET A 212 13.05 11.10 -7.57
C MET A 212 13.05 12.13 -6.44
N LYS A 213 13.74 13.24 -6.66
CA LYS A 213 13.70 14.41 -5.78
C LYS A 213 12.68 15.40 -6.34
N ARG A 214 12.02 16.18 -5.48
CA ARG A 214 11.30 17.35 -5.97
C ARG A 214 12.31 18.27 -6.67
N SER A 215 11.90 18.85 -7.81
CA SER A 215 12.71 19.92 -8.41
C SER A 215 12.84 21.05 -7.39
N CYS A 216 13.94 21.80 -7.42
CA CYS A 216 14.13 22.90 -6.48
C CYS A 216 12.99 23.95 -6.59
N GLN A 217 12.40 24.10 -7.77
CA GLN A 217 11.23 24.96 -7.98
C GLN A 217 9.97 24.39 -7.35
N GLN A 218 9.67 23.10 -7.54
CA GLN A 218 8.50 22.47 -6.92
C GLN A 218 8.63 22.45 -5.39
N LEU A 219 9.82 22.13 -4.89
CA LEU A 219 10.11 22.12 -3.46
C LEU A 219 9.90 23.50 -2.82
N ARG A 220 10.21 24.58 -3.54
CA ARG A 220 9.91 25.95 -3.11
C ARG A 220 8.41 26.22 -3.01
N VAL A 221 7.66 25.89 -4.04
CA VAL A 221 6.19 26.09 -4.07
C VAL A 221 5.54 25.30 -2.95
N ASP A 222 5.86 24.02 -2.83
CA ASP A 222 5.33 23.13 -1.79
C ASP A 222 5.69 23.63 -0.38
N THR A 223 6.92 24.14 -0.20
CA THR A 223 7.37 24.69 1.09
C THR A 223 6.66 25.99 1.43
N ALA A 224 6.55 26.93 0.48
CA ALA A 224 5.82 28.18 0.69
C ALA A 224 4.37 27.88 1.09
N GLN A 225 3.70 26.98 0.36
CA GLN A 225 2.34 26.55 0.70
C GLN A 225 2.25 25.89 2.09
N ALA A 226 3.21 25.05 2.45
CA ALA A 226 3.26 24.43 3.78
C ALA A 226 3.51 25.46 4.90
N VAL A 227 4.34 26.49 4.68
CA VAL A 227 4.60 27.56 5.66
C VAL A 227 3.40 28.48 5.77
N ASP A 228 2.85 28.97 4.64
CA ASP A 228 1.71 29.89 4.64
C ASP A 228 0.51 29.27 5.37
N THR A 229 0.20 28.00 5.10
CA THR A 229 -0.85 27.26 5.81
C THR A 229 -0.57 27.02 7.30
N ALA A 230 0.69 27.07 7.74
CA ALA A 230 1.05 27.00 9.16
C ALA A 230 0.97 28.38 9.84
N VAL A 231 1.45 29.42 9.16
CA VAL A 231 1.60 30.80 9.67
C VAL A 231 0.27 31.55 9.68
N ASP A 232 -0.66 31.26 8.77
CA ASP A 232 -2.02 31.82 8.73
C ASP A 232 -2.95 31.25 9.84
N ASN A 233 -2.39 30.86 10.99
CA ASN A 233 -3.09 30.27 12.14
C ASN A 233 -3.88 28.98 11.85
N GLN A 234 -3.76 28.40 10.66
CA GLN A 234 -4.48 27.18 10.31
C GLN A 234 -3.77 25.91 10.78
N ARG A 235 -2.57 25.94 11.37
CA ARG A 235 -1.89 24.79 12.03
C ARG A 235 -1.98 23.45 11.24
N TRP A 236 -1.97 23.48 9.90
CA TRP A 236 -2.26 22.31 9.04
C TRP A 236 -3.53 21.53 9.43
N ILE A 237 -4.53 22.25 9.91
CA ILE A 237 -5.86 21.77 10.24
C ILE A 237 -6.57 21.48 8.92
N THR A 238 -7.14 20.28 8.84
CA THR A 238 -8.01 19.87 7.76
C THR A 238 -9.45 20.04 8.23
N ASN A 239 -10.28 20.65 7.39
CA ASN A 239 -11.71 20.80 7.67
C ASN A 239 -12.44 19.53 7.21
N TYR A 240 -13.05 18.80 8.14
CA TYR A 240 -13.94 17.69 7.80
C TYR A 240 -15.36 18.19 7.57
N SER A 241 -15.92 17.91 6.39
CA SER A 241 -17.35 18.03 6.12
C SER A 241 -17.97 16.62 6.10
N PRO A 242 -19.13 16.40 6.75
CA PRO A 242 -19.79 15.10 6.76
C PRO A 242 -20.20 14.71 5.34
N GLY A 243 -19.59 13.64 4.83
CA GLY A 243 -19.79 13.15 3.45
C GLY A 243 -18.62 12.31 2.93
N GLY A 244 -17.45 12.42 3.54
CA GLY A 244 -16.28 11.58 3.23
C GLY A 244 -16.19 10.29 4.08
N PRO A 245 -15.41 9.29 3.64
CA PRO A 245 -15.39 7.90 4.16
C PRO A 245 -14.86 7.72 5.60
N ARG A 246 -14.65 8.80 6.37
CA ARG A 246 -14.23 8.75 7.77
C ARG A 246 -15.43 8.95 8.70
N SER A 247 -16.28 7.95 8.84
CA SER A 247 -17.35 8.00 9.84
C SER A 247 -16.81 7.74 11.24
N GLY A 248 -17.25 8.59 12.18
CA GLY A 248 -16.77 8.65 13.57
C GLY A 248 -16.00 9.93 13.91
N ALA A 249 -15.62 10.74 12.91
CA ALA A 249 -15.05 12.06 13.16
C ALA A 249 -16.17 13.07 13.46
N THR A 250 -16.04 13.79 14.59
CA THR A 250 -16.86 14.97 14.85
C THR A 250 -16.60 15.98 13.73
N PRO A 251 -17.63 16.51 13.05
CA PRO A 251 -17.47 17.63 12.13
C PRO A 251 -16.69 18.77 12.80
N GLY A 252 -15.65 19.27 12.13
CA GLY A 252 -14.80 20.32 12.67
C GLY A 252 -13.33 20.23 12.21
N ASP A 253 -12.55 21.11 12.82
CA ASP A 253 -11.12 21.28 12.62
C ASP A 253 -10.36 20.08 13.24
N TYR A 254 -9.61 19.34 12.43
CA TYR A 254 -8.76 18.26 12.93
C TYR A 254 -7.36 18.30 12.30
N LEU A 255 -6.38 17.76 13.03
CA LEU A 255 -5.04 17.52 12.48
C LEU A 255 -5.06 16.20 11.70
N ASP A 256 -5.04 16.28 10.37
CA ASP A 256 -4.81 15.09 9.56
C ASP A 256 -3.32 14.73 9.59
N THR A 257 -2.99 13.60 10.22
CA THR A 257 -1.60 13.16 10.36
C THR A 257 -0.91 13.00 9.00
N SER A 258 -1.66 12.64 7.95
CA SER A 258 -1.09 12.53 6.59
C SER A 258 -0.62 13.88 6.05
N THR A 259 -1.42 14.94 6.24
CA THR A 259 -1.08 16.33 5.90
C THR A 259 0.10 16.81 6.73
N PHE A 260 0.07 16.58 8.05
CA PHE A 260 1.17 16.94 8.95
C PHE A 260 2.50 16.30 8.50
N VAL A 261 2.51 14.98 8.29
CA VAL A 261 3.71 14.25 7.88
C VAL A 261 4.22 14.71 6.52
N ARG A 262 3.31 14.97 5.56
CA ARG A 262 3.67 15.48 4.24
C ARG A 262 4.38 16.83 4.35
N ASN A 263 3.80 17.77 5.09
CA ASN A 263 4.35 19.11 5.23
C ASN A 263 5.69 19.09 5.98
N MET A 264 5.80 18.29 7.05
CA MET A 264 7.07 18.09 7.76
C MET A 264 8.16 17.50 6.86
N ARG A 265 7.83 16.51 6.02
CA ARG A 265 8.79 15.94 5.06
C ARG A 265 9.21 16.95 4.00
N THR A 266 8.28 17.73 3.47
CA THR A 266 8.58 18.82 2.51
C THR A 266 9.53 19.84 3.12
N LEU A 267 9.25 20.29 4.35
CA LEU A 267 10.12 21.25 5.07
C LEU A 267 11.51 20.67 5.35
N ALA A 268 11.60 19.40 5.75
CA ALA A 268 12.88 18.75 5.99
C ALA A 268 13.69 18.57 4.69
N GLU A 269 13.04 18.17 3.60
CA GLU A 269 13.67 18.09 2.27
C GLU A 269 14.16 19.47 1.83
N PHE A 270 13.36 20.51 2.04
CA PHE A 270 13.74 21.90 1.75
C PHE A 270 15.01 22.30 2.49
N VAL A 271 15.02 22.22 3.82
CA VAL A 271 16.19 22.60 4.64
C VAL A 271 17.44 21.84 4.23
N THR A 272 17.31 20.54 3.94
CA THR A 272 18.45 19.74 3.48
C THR A 272 18.94 20.24 2.13
N ARG A 273 18.04 20.37 1.15
CA ARG A 273 18.40 20.65 -0.23
C ARG A 273 18.84 22.09 -0.49
N THR A 274 18.35 23.06 0.28
CA THR A 274 18.86 24.44 0.21
C THR A 274 20.31 24.56 0.62
N THR A 275 20.79 23.65 1.49
CA THR A 275 22.19 23.62 1.94
C THR A 275 23.10 22.78 1.05
N THR A 276 22.56 21.91 0.19
CA THR A 276 23.37 20.96 -0.60
C THR A 276 23.42 21.26 -2.09
N ASP A 277 22.27 21.47 -2.75
CA ASP A 277 22.19 21.36 -4.22
C ASP A 277 21.10 22.23 -4.86
N CYS A 278 20.19 22.81 -4.08
CA CYS A 278 19.33 23.90 -4.51
C CYS A 278 19.98 25.26 -4.23
N VAL A 279 21.28 25.40 -4.52
CA VAL A 279 22.13 26.58 -4.21
C VAL A 279 21.80 27.75 -5.13
N ALA A 280 20.64 28.36 -4.94
CA ALA A 280 20.28 29.63 -5.56
C ALA A 280 19.37 30.39 -4.59
N TRP A 281 19.94 30.79 -3.47
CA TRP A 281 19.30 31.57 -2.41
C TRP A 281 20.10 32.86 -2.22
N ASN A 282 20.10 33.71 -3.26
CA ASN A 282 20.44 35.11 -3.03
C ASN A 282 19.19 35.73 -2.40
N TYR A 283 19.24 35.89 -1.07
CA TYR A 283 18.38 36.83 -0.36
C TYR A 283 18.67 38.26 -0.82
#